data_AF-A0A098VMH5-F1
#
_entry.id   AF-A0A098VMH5-F1
#
_cell.length_a   1.000
_cell.length_b   1.000
_cell.length_c   1.000
_cell.angle_alpha   90.00
_cell.angle_beta   90.00
_cell.angle_gamma   90.00
#
_symmetry.space_group_name_H-M   'P 1'
#
loop_
_entity.id
_entity.type
_entity.pdbx_description
1 polymer ?
#
loop_
_entity_poly.entity_id
_entity_poly.type
_entity_poly.pdbx_seq_one_letter_code
_entity_poly.pdbx_strand_id
1 'polypeptide(L)'
;MAAGCIKELSQWLTTEKGQVAIYDATNITVEIRRFILDQLPANIAPIFLEFTITHPATVEHNIDETARFCSEYSYLGFEKARFLLKTKLALLEPYYQSVGYSDSEKLFSCIHMIDVKSQIIIKNLYGYLEVSFHLMLVFSL
;
A
#
# COMPACT_ATOMS: atom_id res chain seq x y z
N MET A 1 -16.38 -0.22 -6.27
CA MET A 1 -15.15 -0.64 -6.96
C MET A 1 -14.28 -1.49 -6.03
N ALA A 2 -13.89 -1.00 -4.85
CA ALA A 2 -13.10 -1.77 -3.86
C ALA A 2 -13.71 -3.13 -3.45
N ALA A 3 -15.00 -3.17 -3.09
CA ALA A 3 -15.68 -4.41 -2.65
C ALA A 3 -15.69 -5.53 -3.70
N GLY A 4 -15.74 -5.18 -4.99
CA GLY A 4 -15.68 -6.16 -6.09
C GLY A 4 -14.31 -6.82 -6.17
N CYS A 5 -13.25 -6.00 -6.10
CA CYS A 5 -11.87 -6.49 -6.10
C CYS A 5 -11.57 -7.38 -4.89
N ILE A 6 -11.99 -6.99 -3.68
CA ILE A 6 -11.78 -7.81 -2.48
C ILE A 6 -12.48 -9.17 -2.59
N LYS A 7 -13.67 -9.20 -3.18
CA LYS A 7 -14.39 -10.46 -3.43
C LYS A 7 -13.63 -11.36 -4.40
N GLU A 8 -13.11 -10.80 -5.50
CA GLU A 8 -12.32 -11.54 -6.48
C GLU A 8 -11.03 -12.08 -5.88
N LEU A 9 -10.29 -11.27 -5.11
CA LEU A 9 -9.09 -11.70 -4.40
C LEU A 9 -9.40 -12.81 -3.38
N SER A 10 -10.52 -12.69 -2.66
CA SER A 10 -10.97 -13.70 -1.71
C SER A 10 -11.29 -15.02 -2.42
N GLN A 11 -11.96 -14.97 -3.57
CA GLN A 11 -12.24 -16.15 -4.39
C GLN A 11 -10.94 -16.81 -4.86
N TRP A 12 -9.98 -16.02 -5.35
CA TRP A 12 -8.70 -16.52 -5.82
C TRP A 12 -7.92 -17.23 -4.70
N LEU A 13 -7.87 -16.65 -3.51
CA LEU A 13 -7.19 -17.22 -2.33
C LEU A 13 -7.88 -18.47 -1.77
N THR A 14 -9.21 -18.56 -1.85
CA THR A 14 -9.96 -19.63 -1.17
C THR A 14 -10.35 -20.79 -2.09
N THR A 15 -10.66 -20.51 -3.36
CA THR A 15 -11.20 -21.51 -4.29
C THR A 15 -10.27 -21.85 -5.44
N GLU A 16 -9.43 -20.90 -5.87
CA GLU A 16 -8.58 -21.06 -7.07
C GLU A 16 -7.14 -21.46 -6.72
N LYS A 17 -6.89 -21.86 -5.46
CA LYS A 17 -5.59 -22.28 -4.92
C LYS A 17 -4.50 -21.20 -4.97
N GLY A 18 -4.89 -19.92 -5.07
CA GLY A 18 -3.98 -18.81 -4.88
C GLY A 18 -3.41 -18.77 -3.45
N GLN A 19 -2.14 -18.40 -3.31
CA GLN A 19 -1.47 -18.36 -2.00
C GLN A 19 -1.26 -16.93 -1.46
N VAL A 20 -1.02 -15.96 -2.35
CA VAL A 20 -0.70 -14.57 -1.98
C VAL A 20 -1.35 -13.60 -2.97
N ALA A 21 -2.21 -12.73 -2.47
CA ALA A 21 -2.85 -11.69 -3.26
C ALA A 21 -2.29 -10.31 -2.85
N ILE A 22 -2.11 -9.42 -3.82
CA ILE A 22 -1.71 -8.04 -3.57
C ILE A 22 -2.90 -7.14 -3.88
N TYR A 23 -3.34 -6.39 -2.89
CA TYR A 23 -4.36 -5.36 -3.05
C TYR A 23 -3.69 -3.98 -3.06
N ASP A 24 -3.46 -3.44 -4.26
CA ASP A 24 -2.84 -2.13 -4.45
C ASP A 24 -3.91 -1.03 -4.46
N ALA A 25 -3.93 -0.23 -3.39
CA ALA A 25 -4.79 0.93 -3.24
C ALA A 25 -4.19 1.88 -2.18
N THR A 26 -4.64 3.14 -2.19
CA THR A 26 -4.07 4.17 -1.31
C THR A 26 -4.27 3.88 0.18
N ASN A 27 -5.41 3.29 0.57
CA ASN A 27 -5.68 2.80 1.94
C ASN A 27 -5.28 3.75 3.08
N ILE A 28 -5.43 5.06 2.85
CA ILE A 28 -4.80 6.12 3.68
C ILE A 28 -5.49 6.35 5.02
N THR A 29 -6.69 5.84 5.25
CA THR A 29 -7.44 5.99 6.50
C THR A 29 -7.65 4.66 7.21
N VAL A 30 -7.75 4.71 8.54
CA VAL A 30 -8.13 3.57 9.40
C VAL A 30 -9.47 2.99 8.96
N GLU A 31 -10.44 3.85 8.62
CA GLU A 31 -11.78 3.42 8.22
C GLU A 31 -11.76 2.55 6.95
N ILE A 32 -11.00 2.95 5.93
CA ILE A 32 -10.87 2.17 4.69
C ILE A 32 -10.22 0.82 4.97
N ARG A 33 -9.14 0.80 5.77
CA ARG A 33 -8.44 -0.45 6.10
C ARG A 33 -9.35 -1.41 6.87
N ARG A 34 -10.12 -0.92 7.84
CA ARG A 34 -11.10 -1.73 8.57
C ARG A 34 -12.22 -2.26 7.68
N PHE A 35 -12.76 -1.40 6.81
CA PHE A 35 -13.78 -1.81 5.84
C PHE A 35 -13.28 -2.95 4.92
N ILE A 36 -12.02 -2.93 4.52
CA ILE A 36 -11.41 -4.01 3.73
C ILE A 36 -11.29 -5.29 4.56
N LEU A 37 -10.76 -5.19 5.78
CA LEU A 37 -10.58 -6.33 6.68
C LEU A 37 -11.90 -7.03 7.02
N ASP A 38 -12.97 -6.26 7.25
CA ASP A 38 -14.30 -6.79 7.56
C ASP A 38 -14.91 -7.63 6.41
N GLN A 39 -14.37 -7.49 5.20
CA GLN A 39 -14.78 -8.27 4.03
C GLN A 39 -13.94 -9.52 3.79
N LEU A 40 -12.80 -9.67 4.47
CA LEU A 40 -11.91 -10.81 4.27
C LEU A 40 -12.40 -12.06 5.03
N PRO A 41 -12.40 -13.23 4.38
CA PRO A 41 -12.53 -14.52 5.05
C PRO A 41 -11.54 -14.71 6.21
N ALA A 42 -11.99 -15.34 7.31
CA ALA A 42 -11.18 -15.54 8.52
C ALA A 42 -9.91 -16.39 8.31
N ASN A 43 -9.82 -17.14 7.21
CA ASN A 43 -8.65 -17.96 6.86
C ASN A 43 -7.62 -17.22 6.00
N ILE A 44 -7.82 -15.93 5.73
CA ILE A 44 -6.86 -15.07 5.04
C ILE A 44 -6.12 -14.24 6.08
N ALA A 45 -4.79 -14.30 6.05
CA ALA A 45 -3.94 -13.49 6.90
C ALA A 45 -3.57 -12.19 6.15
N PRO A 46 -4.09 -11.02 6.56
CA PRO A 46 -3.75 -9.75 5.93
C PRO A 46 -2.42 -9.22 6.45
N ILE A 47 -1.58 -8.70 5.55
CA ILE A 47 -0.35 -7.98 5.88
C ILE A 47 -0.41 -6.61 5.22
N PHE A 48 -0.21 -5.55 6.01
CA PHE A 48 -0.13 -4.19 5.49
C PHE A 48 1.31 -3.84 5.11
N LEU A 49 1.47 -3.34 3.90
CA LEU A 49 2.74 -2.83 3.39
C LEU A 49 2.62 -1.32 3.20
N GLU A 50 3.27 -0.54 4.05
CA GLU A 50 3.25 0.92 3.98
C GLU A 50 4.61 1.46 3.55
N PHE A 51 4.63 2.25 2.48
CA PHE A 51 5.81 3.00 2.05
C PHE A 51 5.63 4.47 2.38
N THR A 52 6.48 5.01 3.24
CA THR A 52 6.53 6.45 3.56
C THR A 52 7.79 7.04 2.97
N ILE A 53 7.63 8.13 2.20
CA ILE A 53 8.75 8.91 1.67
C ILE A 53 8.69 10.27 2.37
N THR A 54 9.75 10.60 3.10
CA THR A 54 9.82 11.84 3.88
C THR A 54 10.66 12.92 3.20
N HIS A 55 11.56 12.52 2.28
CA HIS A 55 12.42 13.44 1.57
C HIS A 55 11.71 14.13 0.39
N PRO A 56 11.55 15.47 0.42
CA PRO A 56 10.83 16.20 -0.64
C PRO A 56 11.43 16.01 -2.04
N ALA A 57 12.75 15.90 -2.15
CA ALA A 57 13.41 15.65 -3.43
C ALA A 57 13.02 14.30 -4.04
N THR A 58 12.87 13.26 -3.21
CA THR A 58 12.43 11.93 -3.64
C THR A 58 10.95 11.95 -4.05
N VAL A 59 10.11 12.68 -3.31
CA VAL A 59 8.70 12.87 -3.66
C VAL A 59 8.58 13.54 -5.03
N GLU A 60 9.30 14.65 -5.24
CA GLU A 60 9.31 15.37 -6.52
C GLU A 60 9.81 14.50 -7.69
N HIS A 61 10.89 13.74 -7.46
CA HIS A 61 11.39 12.79 -8.46
C HIS A 61 10.34 11.74 -8.84
N ASN A 62 9.65 11.14 -7.87
CA ASN A 62 8.64 10.13 -8.14
C ASN A 62 7.40 10.71 -8.84
N ILE A 63 7.02 11.95 -8.52
CA ILE A 63 5.95 12.65 -9.24
C ILE A 63 6.34 12.85 -10.70
N ASP A 64 7.57 13.30 -10.95
CA ASP A 64 8.07 13.51 -12.31
C ASP A 64 8.10 12.20 -13.12
N GLU A 65 8.60 11.11 -12.55
CA GLU A 65 8.63 9.80 -13.20
C GLU A 65 7.21 9.30 -13.48
N THR A 66 6.29 9.43 -12.52
CA THR A 66 4.88 9.05 -12.70
C THR A 66 4.22 9.87 -13.80
N ALA A 67 4.47 11.18 -13.84
CA ALA A 67 3.94 12.07 -14.87
C ALA A 67 4.46 11.74 -16.28
N ARG A 68 5.66 11.16 -16.40
CA ARG A 68 6.26 10.78 -17.70
C ARG A 68 5.84 9.39 -18.17
N PHE A 69 5.79 8.42 -17.26
CA PHE A 69 5.78 7.01 -17.63
C PHE A 69 4.50 6.27 -17.25
N CYS A 70 3.68 6.81 -16.34
CA CYS A 70 2.45 6.14 -15.95
C CYS A 70 1.40 6.26 -17.07
N SER A 71 0.87 5.12 -17.51
CA SER A 71 -0.17 5.05 -18.54
C SER A 71 -1.46 5.75 -18.17
N GLU A 72 -1.77 5.90 -16.86
CA GLU A 72 -2.93 6.65 -16.39
C GLU A 72 -2.85 8.13 -16.81
N TYR A 73 -1.65 8.69 -16.96
CA TYR A 73 -1.45 10.11 -17.29
C TYR A 73 -0.94 10.32 -18.71
N SER A 74 -0.81 9.28 -19.53
CA SER A 74 -0.19 9.38 -20.87
C SER A 74 -0.97 10.27 -21.85
N TYR A 75 -2.27 10.47 -21.60
CA TYR A 75 -3.10 11.38 -22.39
C TYR A 75 -2.92 12.86 -22.00
N LEU A 76 -2.23 13.13 -20.90
CA LEU A 76 -1.88 14.46 -20.42
C LEU A 76 -0.43 14.77 -20.82
N GLY A 77 -0.16 16.01 -21.21
CA GLY A 77 1.23 16.48 -21.30
C GLY A 77 1.88 16.51 -19.91
N PHE A 78 3.19 16.30 -19.85
CA PHE A 78 3.99 16.18 -18.62
C PHE A 78 3.64 17.23 -17.55
N GLU A 79 3.62 18.53 -17.88
CA GLU A 79 3.32 19.60 -16.92
C GLU A 79 1.91 19.49 -16.31
N LYS A 80 0.91 19.10 -17.11
CA LYS A 80 -0.47 18.92 -16.64
C LYS A 80 -0.59 17.69 -15.75
N ALA A 81 0.06 16.59 -16.12
CA ALA A 81 0.12 15.37 -15.30
C ALA A 81 0.79 15.65 -13.95
N ARG A 82 1.93 16.34 -13.97
CA ARG A 82 2.67 16.74 -12.77
C ARG A 82 1.84 17.63 -11.86
N PHE A 83 1.18 18.66 -12.41
CA PHE A 83 0.30 19.53 -11.63
C PHE A 83 -0.85 18.74 -10.97
N LEU A 84 -1.52 17.87 -11.74
CA LEU A 84 -2.61 17.03 -11.24
C LEU A 84 -2.17 16.12 -10.09
N LEU A 85 -1.01 15.46 -10.24
CA LEU A 85 -0.44 14.60 -9.21
C LEU A 85 -0.15 15.36 -7.91
N LYS A 86 0.46 16.54 -8.01
CA LYS A 86 0.71 17.41 -6.84
C LYS A 86 -0.58 17.82 -6.15
N THR A 87 -1.59 18.24 -6.92
CA THR A 87 -2.89 18.59 -6.37
C THR A 87 -3.55 17.40 -5.68
N LYS A 88 -3.49 16.21 -6.29
CA LYS A 88 -4.04 14.97 -5.70
C LYS A 88 -3.36 14.64 -4.37
N LEU A 89 -2.03 14.74 -4.29
CA LEU A 89 -1.29 14.51 -3.05
C LEU A 89 -1.69 15.51 -1.95
N ALA A 90 -1.72 16.81 -2.27
CA ALA A 90 -2.10 17.86 -1.32
C ALA A 90 -3.54 17.69 -0.79
N LEU A 91 -4.44 17.13 -1.59
CA LEU A 91 -5.82 16.83 -1.15
C LEU A 91 -5.89 15.63 -0.20
N LEU A 92 -5.00 14.64 -0.36
CA LEU A 92 -5.01 13.41 0.43
C LEU A 92 -4.22 13.53 1.72
N GLU A 93 -3.15 14.33 1.73
CA GLU A 93 -2.23 14.50 2.85
C GLU A 93 -2.92 14.78 4.21
N PRO A 94 -3.93 15.66 4.32
CA PRO A 94 -4.58 15.94 5.61
C PRO A 94 -5.35 14.75 6.20
N TYR A 95 -5.69 13.75 5.38
CA TYR A 95 -6.46 12.58 5.79
C TYR A 95 -5.58 11.36 6.06
N TYR A 96 -4.27 11.47 5.82
CA TYR A 96 -3.35 10.35 5.98
C TYR A 96 -3.24 9.91 7.45
N GLN A 97 -3.45 8.61 7.67
CA GLN A 97 -3.34 7.93 8.96
C GLN A 97 -2.48 6.69 8.76
N SER A 98 -1.23 6.73 9.22
CA SER A 98 -0.28 5.62 9.10
C SER A 98 -0.84 4.32 9.72
N VAL A 99 -0.43 3.17 9.21
CA VAL A 99 -0.88 1.87 9.75
C VAL A 99 -0.50 1.73 11.23
N GLY A 100 -1.46 1.36 12.08
CA GLY A 100 -1.21 1.30 13.53
C GLY A 100 -1.41 2.65 14.24
N TYR A 101 -1.94 3.66 13.55
CA TYR A 101 -2.29 4.97 14.12
C TYR A 101 -3.34 4.85 15.23
N SER A 102 -4.30 3.94 15.11
CA SER A 102 -5.34 3.72 16.13
C SER A 102 -5.10 2.47 16.96
N ASP A 103 -5.64 2.46 18.18
CA ASP A 103 -5.56 1.29 19.08
C ASP A 103 -6.11 0.01 18.44
N SER A 104 -7.11 0.13 17.56
CA SER A 104 -7.69 -1.01 16.85
C SER A 104 -6.76 -1.68 15.84
N GLU A 105 -5.66 -1.02 15.46
CA GLU A 105 -4.71 -1.54 14.47
C GLU A 105 -3.40 -2.04 15.12
N LYS A 106 -3.27 -1.96 16.45
CA LYS A 106 -2.03 -2.34 17.17
C LYS A 106 -1.60 -3.79 16.94
N LEU A 107 -2.56 -4.67 16.66
CA LEU A 107 -2.33 -6.10 16.44
C LEU A 107 -2.17 -6.45 14.95
N PHE A 108 -2.24 -5.48 14.04
CA PHE A 108 -2.10 -5.74 12.62
C PHE A 108 -0.67 -6.17 12.30
N SER A 109 -0.56 -7.16 11.41
CA SER A 109 0.68 -7.54 10.74
C SER A 109 1.03 -6.45 9.74
N CYS A 110 2.15 -5.76 9.95
CA CYS A 110 2.55 -4.68 9.04
C CYS A 110 4.07 -4.56 8.88
N ILE A 111 4.44 -4.07 7.70
CA ILE A 111 5.79 -3.67 7.33
C ILE A 111 5.72 -2.21 6.90
N HIS A 112 6.38 -1.33 7.64
CA HIS A 112 6.60 0.06 7.26
C HIS A 112 8.00 0.18 6.67
N MET A 113 8.08 0.70 5.44
CA MET A 113 9.31 1.09 4.78
C MET A 113 9.37 2.60 4.70
N ILE A 114 10.38 3.18 5.35
CA ILE A 114 10.57 4.63 5.41
C ILE A 114 11.82 4.97 4.60
N ASP A 115 11.63 5.81 3.58
CA ASP A 115 12.65 6.27 2.64
C ASP A 115 13.41 5.13 1.95
N VAL A 116 12.67 4.11 1.51
CA VAL A 116 13.06 2.93 0.68
C VAL A 116 14.16 2.03 1.27
N LYS A 117 15.17 2.57 1.96
CA LYS A 117 16.30 1.86 2.57
C LYS A 117 16.75 2.41 3.92
N SER A 118 16.18 3.54 4.37
CA SER A 118 16.63 4.18 5.61
C SER A 118 16.18 3.42 6.85
N GLN A 119 14.90 3.02 6.88
CA GLN A 119 14.32 2.36 8.05
C GLN A 119 13.20 1.41 7.64
N ILE A 120 13.22 0.21 8.24
CA ILE A 120 12.15 -0.79 8.12
C ILE A 120 11.64 -1.12 9.51
N ILE A 121 10.32 -1.00 9.72
CA ILE A 121 9.65 -1.33 10.98
C ILE A 121 8.69 -2.48 10.70
N ILE A 122 8.86 -3.59 11.41
CA ILE A 122 8.04 -4.79 11.26
C ILE A 122 7.26 -5.00 12.55
N LYS A 123 5.96 -5.22 12.45
CA LYS A 123 5.10 -5.53 13.59
C LYS A 123 4.24 -6.76 13.30
N ASN A 124 4.11 -7.62 14.30
CA ASN A 124 3.18 -8.75 14.32
C ASN A 124 3.24 -9.67 13.08
N LEU A 125 4.40 -9.86 12.44
CA LEU A 125 4.54 -10.86 11.37
C LEU A 125 4.68 -12.26 11.96
N TYR A 126 3.87 -13.20 11.47
CA TYR A 126 3.84 -14.58 11.93
C TYR A 126 3.82 -15.55 10.74
N GLY A 127 4.83 -16.42 10.67
CA GLY A 127 4.87 -17.51 9.70
C GLY A 127 5.92 -17.33 8.60
N TYR A 128 6.24 -18.45 7.96
CA TYR A 128 7.40 -18.55 7.06
C TYR A 128 7.28 -17.67 5.81
N LEU A 129 6.09 -17.61 5.20
CA LEU A 129 5.86 -16.86 3.97
C LEU A 129 5.97 -15.35 4.20
N GLU A 130 5.45 -14.86 5.32
CA GLU A 130 5.49 -13.45 5.69
C GLU A 130 6.93 -12.98 5.92
N VAL A 131 7.72 -13.80 6.63
CA VAL A 131 9.15 -13.55 6.87
C VAL A 131 9.96 -13.64 5.58
N SER A 132 9.65 -14.61 4.70
CA SER A 132 10.33 -14.77 3.42
C SER A 132 10.04 -13.62 2.47
N PHE A 133 8.80 -13.09 2.47
CA PHE A 133 8.44 -11.91 1.69
C PHE A 133 9.18 -10.66 2.18
N HIS A 134 9.30 -10.47 3.49
CA HIS A 134 10.15 -9.43 4.06
C HIS A 134 11.61 -9.55 3.59
N LEU A 135 12.21 -10.74 3.71
CA LEU A 135 13.60 -10.98 3.26
C LEU A 135 13.74 -10.66 1.76
N MET A 136 12.80 -11.10 0.93
CA MET A 136 12.82 -10.83 -0.51
C MET A 136 12.76 -9.31 -0.81
N LEU A 137 11.93 -8.56 -0.10
CA LEU A 137 11.85 -7.10 -0.25
C LEU A 137 13.18 -6.41 0.13
N VAL A 138 13.84 -6.87 1.20
CA VAL A 138 15.13 -6.30 1.64
C VAL A 138 16.26 -6.59 0.65
N PHE A 139 16.31 -7.78 0.06
CA PHE A 139 17.39 -8.17 -0.86
C PHE A 139 17.17 -7.70 -2.31
N SER A 140 15.96 -7.31 -2.69
CA SER A 140 15.62 -6.89 -4.06
C SER A 140 15.69 -5.37 -4.29
N LEU A 141 15.94 -4.58 -3.24
CA LEU A 141 16.06 -3.12 -3.28
C LEU A 141 17.52 -2.67 -3.29
#